data_AF-A0A6G4AK56-F1
#
_entry.id   AF-A0A6G4AK56-F1
#
_cell.length_a   1.000
_cell.length_b   1.000
_cell.length_c   1.000
_cell.angle_alpha   90.00
_cell.angle_beta   90.00
_cell.angle_gamma   90.00
#
_symmetry.space_group_name_H-M   'P 1'
#
loop_
_entity.id
_entity.type
_entity.pdbx_description
1 polymer ?
#
loop_
_entity_poly.entity_id
_entity_poly.type
_entity_poly.pdbx_seq_one_letter_code
_entity_poly.pdbx_strand_id
1 'polypeptide(L)'
;MTVTSVRRFTKPQRTYDLTVSGIHTYYVLAGATPVLVHNSNGCVNWAANSVKTWGHTFKTHGAGARNTKALTDRARSTGNQQGQWLDNDAAAEFLKGFHVEGAGPRSVRIPDGLGQVIMPDGSIVQARAATIVPSPNGLYKTGFPIIGPN
;
A
#
# COMPACT_ATOMS: atom_id res chain seq x y z
N MET A 1 -21.75 -7.28 17.74
CA MET A 1 -20.88 -7.16 18.92
C MET A 1 -20.36 -5.74 18.95
N THR A 2 -20.54 -5.02 20.06
CA THR A 2 -20.10 -3.62 20.21
C THR A 2 -19.33 -3.49 21.52
N VAL A 3 -18.26 -2.69 21.52
CA VAL A 3 -17.53 -2.37 22.74
C VAL A 3 -18.34 -1.34 23.51
N THR A 4 -18.75 -1.66 24.74
CA THR A 4 -19.61 -0.79 25.57
C THR A 4 -18.81 0.11 26.51
N SER A 5 -17.58 -0.27 26.86
CA SER A 5 -16.70 0.53 27.71
C SER A 5 -15.24 0.13 27.52
N VAL A 6 -14.33 1.03 27.89
CA VAL A 6 -12.88 0.80 27.93
C VAL A 6 -12.33 1.31 29.25
N ARG A 7 -11.34 0.60 29.82
CA ARG A 7 -10.62 1.03 31.03
C ARG A 7 -9.14 0.72 30.88
N ARG A 8 -8.27 1.67 31.22
CA ARG A 8 -6.83 1.40 31.34
C ARG A 8 -6.58 0.42 32.49
N PHE A 9 -5.81 -0.62 32.22
CA PHE A 9 -5.44 -1.63 33.20
C PHE A 9 -3.92 -1.75 33.24
N THR A 10 -3.35 -1.62 34.43
CA THR A 10 -1.90 -1.72 34.64
C THR A 10 -1.63 -2.84 35.64
N LYS A 11 -1.07 -3.94 35.15
CA LYS A 11 -0.60 -5.05 35.97
C LYS A 11 0.63 -5.66 35.29
N PRO A 12 1.77 -5.80 35.98
CA PRO A 12 2.90 -6.55 35.44
C PRO A 12 2.49 -8.01 35.23
N GLN A 13 2.42 -8.44 33.98
CA GLN A 13 2.12 -9.81 33.61
C GLN A 13 2.92 -10.16 32.36
N ARG A 14 3.39 -11.41 32.27
CA ARG A 14 3.99 -11.91 31.05
C ARG A 14 2.89 -12.08 30.00
N THR A 15 2.99 -11.36 28.90
CA THR A 15 2.16 -11.52 27.71
C THR A 15 2.94 -12.29 26.66
N TYR A 16 2.24 -13.08 25.86
CA TYR A 16 2.80 -13.82 24.74
C TYR A 16 2.20 -13.27 23.46
N ASP A 17 3.02 -13.17 22.42
CA ASP A 17 2.57 -12.87 21.07
C ASP A 17 2.94 -14.03 20.15
N LEU A 18 2.13 -14.28 19.13
CA LEU A 18 2.30 -15.38 18.20
C LEU A 18 2.81 -14.87 16.87
N THR A 19 3.99 -15.32 16.46
CA THR A 19 4.42 -15.19 15.07
C THR A 19 3.58 -16.13 14.21
N VAL A 20 2.64 -15.57 13.45
CA VAL A 20 1.83 -16.32 12.47
C VAL A 20 2.36 -16.00 11.07
N SER A 21 2.68 -17.04 10.29
CA SER A 21 3.11 -16.89 8.90
C SER A 21 1.92 -16.64 7.96
N GLY A 22 2.09 -15.78 6.96
CA GLY A 22 1.05 -15.45 5.99
C GLY A 22 0.12 -14.35 6.46
N ILE A 23 -1.18 -14.64 6.62
CA ILE A 23 -2.14 -13.67 7.14
C ILE A 23 -1.88 -13.50 8.64
N HIS A 24 -1.30 -12.37 9.05
CA HIS A 24 -1.00 -12.05 10.45
C HIS A 24 -2.27 -11.72 11.27
N THR A 25 -3.29 -12.54 11.14
CA THR A 25 -4.55 -12.43 11.88
C THR A 25 -4.87 -13.77 12.50
N TYR A 26 -5.06 -13.78 13.81
CA TYR A 26 -5.43 -14.99 14.56
C TYR A 26 -6.56 -14.67 15.53
N TYR A 27 -7.32 -15.71 15.91
CA TYR A 27 -8.33 -15.58 16.94
C TYR A 27 -7.70 -15.78 18.31
N VAL A 28 -7.95 -14.84 19.22
CA VAL A 28 -7.75 -15.05 20.66
C VAL A 28 -9.10 -15.21 21.34
N LEU A 29 -9.16 -16.02 22.38
CA LEU A 29 -10.37 -16.20 23.16
C LEU A 29 -10.45 -15.19 24.31
N ALA A 30 -11.45 -14.32 24.28
CA ALA A 30 -11.90 -13.56 25.44
C ALA A 30 -12.98 -14.35 26.17
N GLY A 31 -12.57 -15.21 27.12
CA GLY A 31 -13.45 -16.24 27.67
C GLY A 31 -13.75 -17.30 26.59
N ALA A 32 -15.01 -17.43 26.19
CA ALA A 32 -15.43 -18.30 25.08
C ALA A 32 -15.61 -17.55 23.74
N THR A 33 -15.42 -16.23 23.71
CA THR A 33 -15.68 -15.41 22.52
C THR A 33 -14.40 -15.25 21.70
N PRO A 34 -14.36 -15.70 20.44
CA PRO A 34 -13.23 -15.46 19.56
C PRO A 34 -13.18 -13.98 19.13
N VAL A 35 -12.02 -13.35 19.29
CA VAL A 35 -11.73 -11.99 18.85
C VAL A 35 -10.62 -12.04 17.82
N LEU A 36 -10.83 -11.40 16.67
CA LEU A 36 -9.83 -11.32 15.60
C LEU A 36 -8.75 -10.29 15.98
N VAL A 37 -7.50 -10.74 16.13
CA VAL A 37 -6.35 -9.91 16.51
C VAL A 37 -5.37 -9.83 15.36
N HIS A 38 -4.82 -8.65 15.11
CA HIS A 38 -3.76 -8.43 14.14
C HIS A 38 -2.40 -8.40 14.84
N ASN A 39 -1.46 -9.23 14.37
CA ASN A 39 -0.05 -9.13 14.77
C ASN A 39 0.68 -8.21 13.80
N SER A 40 1.25 -7.12 14.32
CA SER A 40 2.07 -6.19 13.56
C SER A 40 3.53 -6.35 13.99
N ASN A 41 4.42 -6.69 13.05
CA ASN A 41 5.88 -6.84 13.24
C ASN A 41 6.62 -5.48 13.47
N GLY A 42 6.01 -4.57 14.24
CA GLY A 42 6.52 -3.22 14.52
C GLY A 42 5.72 -2.09 13.85
N CYS A 43 6.00 -0.85 14.25
CA CYS A 43 5.33 0.34 13.74
C CYS A 43 5.97 0.80 12.42
N VAL A 44 5.43 0.36 11.29
CA VAL A 44 5.80 0.90 9.97
C VAL A 44 5.24 2.33 9.83
N ASN A 45 6.08 3.28 9.37
CA ASN A 45 5.60 4.62 9.03
C ASN A 45 4.91 4.61 7.66
N TRP A 46 3.59 4.63 7.65
CA TRP A 46 2.80 4.58 6.42
C TRP A 46 2.59 5.93 5.74
N ALA A 47 3.17 7.03 6.24
CA ALA A 47 3.07 8.34 5.60
C ALA A 47 3.61 8.30 4.16
N ALA A 48 2.91 8.93 3.22
CA ALA A 48 3.23 8.84 1.79
C ALA A 48 4.62 9.40 1.43
N ASN A 49 5.17 10.31 2.25
CA ASN A 49 6.52 10.85 2.07
C ASN A 49 7.65 9.90 2.58
N SER A 50 7.32 8.77 3.20
CA SER A 50 8.30 7.81 3.72
C SER A 50 8.93 6.99 2.59
N VAL A 51 10.10 7.43 2.09
CA VAL A 51 10.90 6.69 1.11
C VAL A 51 11.33 5.31 1.65
N LYS A 52 11.52 5.18 2.96
CA LYS A 52 11.85 3.88 3.60
C LYS A 52 10.71 2.86 3.44
N THR A 53 9.47 3.32 3.44
CA THR A 53 8.28 2.48 3.32
C THR A 53 7.90 2.25 1.87
N TRP A 54 7.95 3.31 1.07
CA TRP A 54 7.36 3.36 -0.26
C TRP A 54 8.39 3.26 -1.41
N GLY A 55 9.69 3.24 -1.11
CA GLY A 55 10.72 3.32 -2.12
C GLY A 55 10.53 4.55 -3.00
N HIS A 56 10.47 4.36 -4.32
CA HIS A 56 10.21 5.45 -5.26
C HIS A 56 8.75 5.57 -5.74
N THR A 57 7.81 4.85 -5.11
CA THR A 57 6.36 4.90 -5.43
C THR A 57 5.86 6.34 -5.55
N PHE A 58 5.85 7.11 -4.45
CA PHE A 58 5.32 8.48 -4.48
C PHE A 58 6.34 9.52 -4.94
N LYS A 59 7.63 9.23 -4.80
CA LYS A 59 8.69 10.13 -5.30
C LYS A 59 8.70 10.23 -6.83
N THR A 60 8.43 9.13 -7.53
CA THR A 60 8.50 9.05 -9.00
C THR A 60 7.13 8.97 -9.63
N HIS A 61 6.21 8.20 -9.04
CA HIS A 61 4.87 7.98 -9.58
C HIS A 61 3.79 8.73 -8.78
N GLY A 62 4.16 9.61 -7.85
CA GLY A 62 3.18 10.33 -7.03
C GLY A 62 2.48 11.48 -7.75
N ALA A 63 1.53 12.07 -7.04
CA ALA A 63 0.77 13.22 -7.47
C ALA A 63 1.61 14.48 -7.71
N GLY A 64 1.03 15.45 -8.43
CA GLY A 64 1.58 16.79 -8.61
C GLY A 64 2.14 17.05 -10.01
N ALA A 65 2.03 18.31 -10.44
CA ALA A 65 2.37 18.75 -11.80
C ALA A 65 3.83 18.46 -12.19
N ARG A 66 4.77 18.50 -11.22
CA ARG A 66 6.17 18.15 -11.46
C ARG A 66 6.32 16.69 -11.92
N ASN A 67 5.63 15.77 -11.24
CA ASN A 67 5.66 14.36 -11.60
C ASN A 67 4.90 14.12 -12.91
N THR A 68 3.75 14.78 -13.10
CA THR A 68 3.01 14.70 -14.37
C THR A 68 3.90 15.07 -15.56
N LYS A 69 4.65 16.19 -15.46
CA LYS A 69 5.60 16.58 -16.51
C LYS A 69 6.70 15.54 -16.70
N ALA A 70 7.35 15.12 -15.63
CA ALA A 70 8.47 14.16 -15.70
C ALA A 70 8.05 12.79 -16.28
N LEU A 71 6.85 12.31 -15.92
CA LEU A 71 6.30 11.06 -16.41
C LEU A 71 5.84 11.18 -17.87
N THR A 72 5.29 12.33 -18.27
CA THR A 72 4.97 12.61 -19.69
C THR A 72 6.22 12.61 -20.55
N ASP A 73 7.27 13.31 -20.11
CA ASP A 73 8.56 13.35 -20.82
C ASP A 73 9.18 11.94 -20.92
N ARG A 74 9.08 11.14 -19.85
CA ARG A 74 9.54 9.75 -19.83
C ARG A 74 8.71 8.85 -20.74
N ALA A 75 7.39 9.00 -20.76
CA ALA A 75 6.51 8.20 -21.62
C ALA A 75 6.86 8.42 -23.09
N ARG A 76 7.06 9.68 -23.47
CA ARG A 76 7.48 10.07 -24.81
C ARG A 76 8.87 9.54 -25.17
N SER A 77 9.85 9.70 -24.28
CA SER A 77 11.25 9.34 -24.59
C SER A 77 11.50 7.85 -24.61
N THR A 78 10.80 7.08 -23.77
CA THR A 78 10.98 5.62 -23.67
C THR A 78 10.05 4.83 -24.58
N GLY A 79 9.00 5.45 -25.11
CA GLY A 79 7.93 4.74 -25.81
C GLY A 79 7.06 3.86 -24.91
N ASN A 80 7.25 3.94 -23.58
CA ASN A 80 6.54 3.11 -22.60
C ASN A 80 5.59 3.97 -21.77
N GLN A 81 4.37 3.48 -21.57
CA GLN A 81 3.39 4.11 -20.68
C GLN A 81 3.95 4.29 -19.25
N GLN A 82 3.49 5.35 -18.57
CA GLN A 82 3.91 5.67 -17.20
C GLN A 82 2.70 5.82 -16.28
N GLY A 83 2.70 5.10 -15.15
CA GLY A 83 1.68 5.23 -14.12
C GLY A 83 1.91 6.45 -13.22
N GLN A 84 0.83 7.14 -12.85
CA GLN A 84 0.84 8.22 -11.88
C GLN A 84 -0.32 8.10 -10.88
N TRP A 85 -0.02 8.13 -9.59
CA TRP A 85 -0.98 8.32 -8.50
C TRP A 85 -1.47 9.77 -8.47
N LEU A 86 -2.76 9.96 -8.24
CA LEU A 86 -3.38 11.29 -8.24
C LEU A 86 -3.51 11.89 -6.84
N ASP A 87 -3.51 11.04 -5.82
CA ASP A 87 -3.49 11.41 -4.41
C ASP A 87 -2.54 10.46 -3.66
N ASN A 88 -1.45 11.01 -3.12
CA ASN A 88 -0.41 10.23 -2.46
C ASN A 88 -0.88 9.63 -1.12
N ASP A 89 -1.68 10.37 -0.36
CA ASP A 89 -2.11 9.93 0.97
C ASP A 89 -3.22 8.90 0.83
N ALA A 90 -4.18 9.11 -0.08
CA ALA A 90 -5.20 8.11 -0.40
C ALA A 90 -4.58 6.82 -0.97
N ALA A 91 -3.56 6.94 -1.83
CA ALA A 91 -2.85 5.79 -2.36
C ALA A 91 -2.02 5.07 -1.28
N ALA A 92 -1.41 5.80 -0.34
CA ALA A 92 -0.69 5.20 0.79
C ALA A 92 -1.62 4.40 1.70
N GLU A 93 -2.79 4.96 2.06
CA GLU A 93 -3.80 4.25 2.84
C GLU A 93 -4.35 3.02 2.11
N PHE A 94 -4.57 3.13 0.79
CA PHE A 94 -5.01 1.99 -0.02
C PHE A 94 -3.95 0.87 -0.05
N LEU A 95 -2.70 1.20 -0.38
CA LEU A 95 -1.62 0.23 -0.52
C LEU A 95 -1.22 -0.41 0.81
N LYS A 96 -1.38 0.30 1.93
CA LYS A 96 -1.15 -0.26 3.27
C LYS A 96 -1.91 -1.57 3.50
N GLY A 97 -3.15 -1.69 2.99
CA GLY A 97 -3.96 -2.91 3.06
C GLY A 97 -3.42 -4.09 2.25
N PHE A 98 -2.46 -3.85 1.35
CA PHE A 98 -1.81 -4.88 0.52
C PHE A 98 -0.39 -5.21 0.99
N HIS A 99 0.05 -4.71 2.14
CA HIS A 99 1.32 -5.18 2.69
C HIS A 99 1.20 -6.63 3.17
N VAL A 100 1.98 -7.52 2.56
CA VAL A 100 2.06 -8.94 2.93
C VAL A 100 3.53 -9.32 2.92
N GLU A 101 4.03 -9.78 4.05
CA GLU A 101 5.43 -10.20 4.19
C GLU A 101 5.73 -11.39 3.26
N GLY A 102 6.89 -11.35 2.58
CA GLY A 102 7.31 -12.40 1.64
C GLY A 102 6.54 -12.44 0.31
N ALA A 103 5.59 -11.54 0.06
CA ALA A 103 4.90 -11.49 -1.22
C ALA A 103 5.82 -11.07 -2.37
N GLY A 104 5.61 -11.66 -3.55
CA GLY A 104 6.27 -11.25 -4.79
C GLY A 104 5.59 -10.06 -5.48
N PRO A 105 6.15 -9.60 -6.61
CA PRO A 105 5.52 -8.58 -7.46
C PRO A 105 4.13 -9.02 -7.94
N ARG A 106 3.15 -8.11 -7.88
CA ARG A 106 1.76 -8.42 -8.26
C ARG A 106 0.97 -7.19 -8.66
N SER A 107 -0.14 -7.40 -9.36
CA SER A 107 -1.10 -6.34 -9.69
C SER A 107 -2.30 -6.39 -8.77
N VAL A 108 -2.75 -5.23 -8.30
CA VAL A 108 -3.98 -5.08 -7.50
C VAL A 108 -4.94 -4.12 -8.20
N ARG A 109 -6.25 -4.37 -8.14
CA ARG A 109 -7.24 -3.38 -8.61
C ARG A 109 -7.17 -2.14 -7.73
N ILE A 110 -7.35 -0.96 -8.32
CA ILE A 110 -7.42 0.31 -7.58
C ILE A 110 -8.76 0.99 -7.85
N PRO A 111 -9.28 1.81 -6.93
CA PRO A 111 -10.44 2.65 -7.17
C PRO A 111 -10.23 3.60 -8.35
N ASP A 112 -11.30 3.85 -9.09
CA ASP A 112 -11.34 4.87 -10.13
C ASP A 112 -10.95 6.24 -9.55
N GLY A 113 -10.18 7.02 -10.30
CA GLY A 113 -9.67 8.33 -9.87
C GLY A 113 -8.47 8.29 -8.93
N LEU A 114 -8.05 7.12 -8.41
CA LEU A 114 -6.87 7.03 -7.54
C LEU A 114 -5.55 7.15 -8.34
N GLY A 115 -5.57 6.78 -9.62
CA GLY A 115 -4.42 6.86 -10.51
C GLY A 115 -4.78 7.00 -11.98
N GLN A 116 -3.76 7.32 -12.76
CA GLN A 116 -3.82 7.45 -14.21
C GLN A 116 -2.59 6.83 -14.87
N VAL A 117 -2.69 6.57 -16.17
CA VAL A 117 -1.59 6.12 -17.02
C VAL A 117 -1.39 7.13 -18.14
N ILE A 118 -0.16 7.62 -18.26
CA ILE A 118 0.27 8.54 -19.31
C ILE A 118 0.89 7.72 -20.44
N MET A 119 0.31 7.83 -21.63
CA MET A 119 0.75 7.12 -22.84
C MET A 119 1.89 7.86 -23.55
N PRO A 120 2.66 7.18 -24.42
CA PRO A 120 3.76 7.81 -25.17
C PRO A 120 3.34 8.97 -26.08
N ASP A 121 2.11 8.94 -26.61
CA ASP A 121 1.52 10.00 -27.41
C ASP A 121 1.05 11.21 -26.58
N GLY A 122 1.17 11.13 -25.25
CA GLY A 122 0.74 12.16 -24.31
C GLY A 122 -0.72 12.04 -23.88
N SER A 123 -1.48 11.08 -24.40
CA SER A 123 -2.84 10.80 -23.91
C SER A 123 -2.80 10.25 -22.49
N ILE A 124 -3.87 10.51 -21.73
CA ILE A 124 -4.01 10.07 -20.34
C ILE A 124 -5.23 9.17 -20.24
N VAL A 125 -5.04 8.01 -19.62
CA VAL A 125 -6.09 7.01 -19.41
C VAL A 125 -6.26 6.75 -17.92
N GLN A 126 -7.48 6.46 -17.48
CA GLN A 126 -7.74 6.04 -16.11
C GLN A 126 -7.02 4.74 -15.79
N ALA A 127 -6.32 4.70 -14.66
CA ALA A 127 -5.77 3.45 -14.15
C ALA A 127 -6.82 2.69 -13.35
N ARG A 128 -6.96 1.38 -13.58
CA ARG A 128 -7.86 0.48 -12.84
C ARG A 128 -7.12 -0.56 -12.00
N ALA A 129 -5.79 -0.62 -12.16
CA ALA A 129 -4.94 -1.44 -11.31
C ALA A 129 -3.62 -0.72 -10.99
N ALA A 130 -2.82 -1.31 -10.12
CA ALA A 130 -1.45 -0.89 -9.84
C ALA A 130 -0.54 -2.11 -9.72
N THR A 131 0.67 -2.01 -10.25
CA THR A 131 1.74 -2.96 -9.99
C THR A 131 2.38 -2.62 -8.66
N ILE A 132 2.51 -3.60 -7.77
CA ILE A 132 3.19 -3.52 -6.48
C ILE A 132 4.44 -4.39 -6.55
N VAL A 133 5.58 -3.81 -6.19
CA VAL A 133 6.85 -4.54 -6.10
C VAL A 133 7.39 -4.41 -4.67
N PRO A 134 7.31 -5.50 -3.89
CA PRO A 134 7.86 -5.51 -2.54
C PRO A 134 9.40 -5.42 -2.53
N SER A 135 9.95 -4.84 -1.47
CA SER A 135 11.38 -4.92 -1.15
C SER A 135 11.68 -6.17 -0.30
N PRO A 136 12.95 -6.57 -0.14
CA PRO A 136 13.31 -7.78 0.63
C PRO A 136 12.82 -7.78 2.08
N ASN A 137 12.61 -6.60 2.68
CA ASN A 137 12.06 -6.42 4.03
C ASN A 137 10.51 -6.42 4.07
N GLY A 138 9.84 -6.82 2.98
CA GLY A 138 8.38 -6.87 2.88
C GLY A 138 7.68 -5.53 2.62
N LEU A 139 8.38 -4.39 2.76
CA LEU A 139 7.84 -3.06 2.41
C LEU A 139 7.83 -2.86 0.88
N TYR A 140 7.76 -1.63 0.38
CA TYR A 140 7.66 -1.37 -1.04
C TYR A 140 9.00 -0.91 -1.63
N LYS A 141 9.43 -1.59 -2.70
CA LYS A 141 10.48 -1.09 -3.61
C LYS A 141 9.90 -0.03 -4.55
N THR A 142 8.73 -0.31 -5.11
CA THR A 142 7.96 0.61 -5.96
C THR A 142 6.51 0.16 -6.08
N GLY A 143 5.65 1.08 -6.51
CA GLY A 143 4.26 0.85 -6.83
C GLY A 143 3.79 1.91 -7.82
N PHE A 144 3.13 1.51 -8.90
CA PHE A 144 2.70 2.44 -9.92
C PHE A 144 1.38 2.00 -10.57
N PRO A 145 0.47 2.96 -10.89
CA PRO A 145 -0.77 2.64 -11.57
C PRO A 145 -0.54 2.09 -12.98
N ILE A 146 -1.45 1.22 -13.40
CA ILE A 146 -1.51 0.61 -14.73
C ILE A 146 -2.97 0.62 -15.20
N ILE A 147 -3.20 0.49 -16.50
CA ILE A 147 -4.56 0.53 -17.08
C ILE A 147 -5.44 -0.54 -16.41
N GLY A 148 -4.88 -1.73 -16.19
CA GLY A 148 -5.60 -2.85 -15.60
C GLY A 148 -6.62 -3.46 -16.58
N PRO A 149 -7.19 -4.63 -16.24
CA PRO A 149 -8.26 -5.22 -17.04
C PRO A 149 -9.52 -4.34 -16.98
N ASN A 150 -10.30 -4.36 -18.07
CA ASN A 150 -11.60 -3.69 -18.15
C ASN A 150 -12.61 -4.29 -17.17
#